data_AF-A0A6L7AA83-F1
#
_entry.id   AF-A0A6L7AA83-F1
#
_cell.length_a   1.000
_cell.length_b   1.000
_cell.length_c   1.000
_cell.angle_alpha   90.00
_cell.angle_beta   90.00
_cell.angle_gamma   90.00
#
_symmetry.space_group_name_H-M   'P 1'
#
loop_
_entity.id
_entity.type
_entity.pdbx_description
1 polymer ?
#
loop_
_entity_poly.entity_id
_entity_poly.type
_entity_poly.pdbx_seq_one_letter_code
_entity_poly.pdbx_strand_id
1 'polypeptide(L)'
;DMSGRLLFSALLAAAKRGVRVRLLLDDNNTPGLDDILRLLDSHPRIEVRLFNPFSFRLLRPLGYITDFSRLNRRMHNKSFTVDGVVTLVGGRNIGDAYFGAGEEPLFSDLDVMAIGPVVEDVADDFARYWYCKSVSPLQQVLDVPEGEMADRIELPASWHNDAMTHRYLRKMESSPFINHLVDGTLPLIWAKTRLLSDDPAKGEGKAKRHSLLPQRLFDIMGSPSERIDIISSY
;
A
#
# COMPACT_ATOMS: atom_id res chain seq x y z
N ASP A 1 5.04 7.06 11.81
CA ASP A 1 4.50 8.37 12.22
C ASP A 1 3.03 8.19 12.62
N MET A 2 2.22 9.24 12.74
CA MET A 2 0.82 9.13 13.18
C MET A 2 -0.03 8.34 12.18
N SER A 3 0.08 8.67 10.89
CA SER A 3 -0.71 8.07 9.80
C SER A 3 -0.48 6.57 9.69
N GLY A 4 0.78 6.12 9.76
CA GLY A 4 1.12 4.70 9.76
C GLY A 4 0.59 3.96 10.98
N ARG A 5 0.66 4.56 12.17
CA ARG A 5 0.12 3.99 13.42
C ARG A 5 -1.39 3.80 13.34
N LEU A 6 -2.12 4.81 12.87
CA LEU A 6 -3.57 4.72 12.68
C LEU A 6 -3.95 3.63 11.67
N LEU A 7 -3.22 3.52 10.55
CA LEU A 7 -3.45 2.45 9.57
C LEU A 7 -3.24 1.08 10.20
N PHE A 8 -2.13 0.85 10.90
CA PHE A 8 -1.86 -0.43 11.56
C PHE A 8 -2.90 -0.76 12.63
N SER A 9 -3.36 0.22 13.41
CA SER A 9 -4.48 0.05 14.33
C SER A 9 -5.76 -0.38 13.63
N ALA A 10 -6.09 0.24 12.48
CA ALA A 10 -7.27 -0.12 11.71
C ALA A 10 -7.18 -1.53 11.11
N LEU A 11 -6.01 -1.94 10.60
CA LEU A 11 -5.77 -3.29 10.08
C LEU A 11 -5.90 -4.35 11.18
N LEU A 12 -5.30 -4.12 12.35
CA LEU A 12 -5.43 -5.02 13.49
C LEU A 12 -6.88 -5.12 13.96
N ALA A 13 -7.59 -3.99 14.05
CA ALA A 13 -9.00 -3.97 14.43
C ALA A 13 -9.86 -4.75 13.42
N ALA A 14 -9.59 -4.65 12.12
CA ALA A 14 -10.27 -5.46 11.11
C ALA A 14 -9.99 -6.95 11.29
N ALA A 15 -8.74 -7.33 11.54
CA ALA A 15 -8.35 -8.71 11.78
C ALA A 15 -9.03 -9.30 13.04
N LYS A 16 -9.14 -8.52 14.13
CA LYS A 16 -9.88 -8.89 15.34
C LYS A 16 -11.38 -9.09 15.09
N ARG A 17 -11.97 -8.37 14.14
CA ARG A 17 -13.36 -8.60 13.68
C ARG A 17 -13.52 -9.83 12.77
N GLY A 18 -12.43 -10.55 12.46
CA GLY A 18 -12.45 -11.75 11.64
C GLY A 18 -12.05 -11.54 10.18
N VAL A 19 -11.71 -10.32 9.77
CA VAL A 19 -11.30 -10.01 8.39
C VAL A 19 -9.90 -10.58 8.11
N ARG A 20 -9.68 -11.16 6.93
CA ARG A 20 -8.34 -11.54 6.47
C ARG A 20 -7.64 -10.30 5.90
N VAL A 21 -6.46 -9.98 6.41
CA VAL A 21 -5.64 -8.84 5.99
C VAL A 21 -4.38 -9.36 5.30
N ARG A 22 -4.09 -8.82 4.12
CA ARG A 22 -2.84 -9.05 3.38
C ARG A 22 -2.13 -7.71 3.24
N LEU A 23 -0.92 -7.61 3.78
CA LEU A 23 -0.11 -6.39 3.73
C LEU A 23 1.17 -6.67 2.94
N LEU A 24 1.31 -6.02 1.79
CA LEU A 24 2.51 -6.11 0.94
C LEU A 24 3.25 -4.79 0.97
N LEU A 25 4.53 -4.82 1.37
CA LEU A 25 5.37 -3.63 1.46
C LEU A 25 6.66 -3.82 0.65
N ASP A 26 7.20 -2.73 0.11
CA ASP A 26 8.56 -2.73 -0.46
C ASP A 26 9.55 -2.62 0.69
N ASP A 27 10.50 -3.56 0.77
CA ASP A 27 11.40 -3.65 1.92
C ASP A 27 12.28 -2.40 2.11
N ASN A 28 12.54 -1.68 1.02
CA ASN A 28 13.30 -0.44 1.09
C ASN A 28 12.60 0.66 1.90
N ASN A 29 11.27 0.59 2.04
CA ASN A 29 10.50 1.56 2.81
C ASN A 29 10.11 1.06 4.22
N THR A 30 10.70 -0.06 4.69
CA THR A 30 10.45 -0.61 6.04
C THR A 30 11.45 -0.30 7.16
N PRO A 31 12.55 0.49 7.00
CA PRO A 31 13.42 0.81 8.13
C PRO A 31 12.65 1.31 9.38
N GLY A 32 12.88 0.67 10.52
CA GLY A 32 12.22 1.01 11.79
C GLY A 32 10.81 0.44 11.97
N LEU A 33 10.31 -0.38 11.04
CA LEU A 33 9.00 -1.03 11.15
C LEU A 33 9.07 -2.51 11.56
N ASP A 34 10.26 -3.09 11.70
CA ASP A 34 10.43 -4.54 11.92
C ASP A 34 9.61 -5.06 13.10
N ASP A 35 9.66 -4.41 14.27
CA ASP A 35 8.92 -4.84 15.46
C ASP A 35 7.40 -4.80 15.27
N ILE A 36 6.87 -3.73 14.66
CA ILE A 36 5.43 -3.62 14.42
C ILE A 36 4.95 -4.59 13.33
N LEU A 37 5.74 -4.80 12.28
CA LEU A 37 5.39 -5.77 11.24
C LEU A 37 5.38 -7.18 11.82
N ARG A 38 6.34 -7.53 12.68
CA ARG A 38 6.34 -8.81 13.42
C ARG A 38 5.11 -8.95 14.30
N LEU A 39 4.73 -7.89 15.01
CA LEU A 39 3.54 -7.89 15.87
C LEU A 39 2.24 -8.04 15.09
N LEU A 40 2.13 -7.42 13.92
CA LEU A 40 0.95 -7.57 13.06
C LEU A 40 0.88 -8.98 12.46
N ASP A 41 1.99 -9.47 11.93
CA ASP A 41 2.10 -10.76 11.26
C ASP A 41 1.93 -11.97 12.21
N SER A 42 2.06 -11.78 13.53
CA SER A 42 1.73 -12.82 14.51
C SER A 42 0.22 -13.02 14.71
N HIS A 43 -0.63 -12.09 14.24
CA HIS A 43 -2.08 -12.28 14.27
C HIS A 43 -2.51 -13.31 13.20
N PRO A 44 -3.31 -14.34 13.52
CA PRO A 44 -3.61 -15.47 12.61
C PRO A 44 -4.38 -15.09 11.33
N ARG A 45 -4.86 -13.85 11.23
CA ARG A 45 -5.59 -13.32 10.07
C ARG A 45 -4.85 -12.23 9.32
N ILE A 46 -3.65 -11.86 9.75
CA ILE A 46 -2.81 -10.88 9.07
C ILE A 46 -1.63 -11.63 8.48
N GLU A 47 -1.39 -11.42 7.20
CA GLU A 47 -0.22 -11.93 6.50
C GLU A 47 0.57 -10.73 6.00
N VAL A 48 1.84 -10.62 6.40
CA VAL A 48 2.74 -9.58 5.92
C VAL A 48 3.76 -10.20 4.98
N ARG A 49 3.94 -9.58 3.82
CA ARG A 49 4.98 -9.96 2.86
C ARG A 49 5.79 -8.75 2.42
N LEU A 50 7.06 -8.99 2.11
CA LEU A 50 7.99 -7.97 1.68
C LEU A 50 8.43 -8.23 0.24
N PHE A 51 8.31 -7.20 -0.59
CA PHE A 51 8.83 -7.18 -1.95
C PHE A 51 10.31 -6.78 -1.92
N ASN A 52 11.13 -7.55 -2.64
CA ASN A 52 12.55 -7.37 -2.85
C ASN A 52 13.37 -7.19 -1.54
N PRO A 53 13.27 -8.13 -0.59
CA PRO A 53 13.94 -7.97 0.70
C PRO A 53 15.47 -7.93 0.59
N PHE A 54 16.10 -7.11 1.43
CA PHE A 54 17.57 -7.03 1.49
C PHE A 54 18.16 -8.32 2.08
N SER A 55 19.12 -8.94 1.37
CA SER A 55 19.82 -10.14 1.84
C SER A 55 20.58 -9.92 3.15
N PHE A 56 20.98 -8.67 3.45
CA PHE A 56 21.63 -8.28 4.70
C PHE A 56 21.01 -6.97 5.24
N ARG A 57 19.91 -7.06 6.01
CA ARG A 57 19.22 -5.88 6.58
C ARG A 57 20.08 -5.07 7.57
N LEU A 58 21.03 -5.70 8.27
CA LEU A 58 21.95 -5.05 9.21
C LEU A 58 23.02 -4.19 8.49
N LEU A 59 23.26 -4.45 7.21
CA LEU A 59 24.22 -3.74 6.38
C LEU A 59 23.55 -3.30 5.07
N ARG A 60 22.37 -2.66 5.13
CA ARG A 60 21.67 -2.14 3.94
C ARG A 60 22.61 -1.35 3.00
N PRO A 61 23.53 -0.49 3.50
CA PRO A 61 24.49 0.21 2.64
C PRO A 61 25.41 -0.74 1.85
N LEU A 62 25.79 -1.88 2.42
CA LEU A 62 26.62 -2.89 1.75
C LEU A 62 25.80 -3.70 0.73
N GLY A 63 24.51 -3.95 1.01
CA GLY A 63 23.58 -4.56 0.06
C GLY A 63 23.37 -3.73 -1.21
N TYR A 64 23.46 -2.41 -1.13
CA TYR A 64 23.47 -1.54 -2.31
C TYR A 64 24.72 -1.74 -3.20
N ILE A 65 25.85 -2.15 -2.62
CA ILE A 65 27.09 -2.42 -3.39
C ILE A 65 27.00 -3.76 -4.12
N THR A 66 26.35 -4.77 -3.52
CA THR A 66 26.23 -6.12 -4.11
C THR A 66 25.02 -6.29 -5.04
N ASP A 67 23.92 -5.56 -4.82
CA ASP A 67 22.62 -5.80 -5.49
C ASP A 67 21.96 -4.52 -6.06
N PHE A 68 22.74 -3.49 -6.43
CA PHE A 68 22.25 -2.18 -6.90
C PHE A 68 21.17 -2.26 -8.02
N SER A 69 21.35 -3.13 -9.00
CA SER A 69 20.40 -3.30 -10.13
C SER A 69 19.07 -3.92 -9.69
N ARG A 70 19.09 -4.81 -8.71
CA ARG A 70 17.90 -5.45 -8.15
C ARG A 70 17.13 -4.47 -7.26
N LEU A 71 17.84 -3.72 -6.42
CA LEU A 71 17.25 -2.78 -5.46
C LEU A 71 16.61 -1.54 -6.12
N ASN A 72 17.07 -1.14 -7.31
CA ASN A 72 16.42 -0.09 -8.09
C ASN A 72 15.09 -0.54 -8.75
N ARG A 73 14.75 -1.82 -8.71
CA ARG A 73 13.52 -2.37 -9.32
C ARG A 73 12.44 -2.45 -8.25
N ARG A 74 11.91 -1.29 -7.90
CA ARG A 74 10.98 -1.08 -6.79
C ARG A 74 9.52 -1.38 -7.15
N MET A 75 8.77 -1.79 -6.13
CA MET A 75 7.32 -1.79 -6.17
C MET A 75 6.82 -0.39 -5.78
N HIS A 76 6.17 0.29 -6.72
CA HIS A 76 5.61 1.64 -6.54
C HIS A 76 4.09 1.66 -6.50
N ASN A 77 3.47 0.48 -6.64
CA ASN A 77 2.04 0.26 -6.58
C ASN A 77 1.52 0.67 -5.20
N LYS A 78 0.42 1.40 -5.18
CA LYS A 78 -0.31 1.79 -3.98
C LYS A 78 -1.77 1.48 -4.23
N SER A 79 -2.24 0.43 -3.58
CA SER A 79 -3.61 -0.03 -3.70
C SER A 79 -4.12 -0.48 -2.34
N PHE A 80 -5.38 -0.16 -2.04
CA PHE A 80 -6.08 -0.65 -0.87
C PHE A 80 -7.46 -1.13 -1.30
N THR A 81 -7.66 -2.45 -1.23
CA THR A 81 -8.89 -3.11 -1.69
C THR A 81 -9.60 -3.75 -0.51
N VAL A 82 -10.92 -3.53 -0.41
CA VAL A 82 -11.76 -4.08 0.67
C VAL A 82 -12.84 -4.95 0.06
N ASP A 83 -12.95 -6.18 0.57
CA ASP A 83 -13.96 -7.20 0.23
C ASP A 83 -14.12 -7.54 -1.27
N GLY A 84 -13.20 -7.08 -2.13
CA GLY A 84 -13.35 -7.17 -3.58
C GLY A 84 -14.46 -6.25 -4.14
N VAL A 85 -14.93 -5.29 -3.35
CA VAL A 85 -16.06 -4.39 -3.71
C VAL A 85 -15.60 -2.97 -4.02
N VAL A 86 -14.57 -2.49 -3.31
CA VAL A 86 -14.03 -1.15 -3.46
C VAL A 86 -12.51 -1.19 -3.43
N THR A 87 -11.89 -0.33 -4.25
CA THR A 87 -10.44 -0.14 -4.23
C THR A 87 -10.07 1.34 -4.26
N LEU A 88 -9.04 1.70 -3.50
CA LEU A 88 -8.31 2.95 -3.63
C LEU A 88 -7.00 2.66 -4.37
N VAL A 89 -6.68 3.47 -5.38
CA VAL A 89 -5.41 3.44 -6.10
C VAL A 89 -4.90 4.86 -6.29
N GLY A 90 -3.59 5.10 -6.19
CA GLY A 90 -3.07 6.45 -6.35
C GLY A 90 -1.59 6.62 -6.04
N GLY A 91 -1.20 7.86 -5.76
CA GLY A 91 0.20 8.23 -5.52
C GLY A 91 0.60 8.32 -4.05
N ARG A 92 -0.36 8.48 -3.12
CA ARG A 92 -0.08 8.77 -1.71
C ARG A 92 0.57 7.62 -0.97
N ASN A 93 1.78 7.85 -0.43
CA ASN A 93 2.30 6.96 0.60
C ASN A 93 1.57 7.19 1.93
N ILE A 94 1.72 6.24 2.85
CA ILE A 94 1.21 6.37 4.21
C ILE A 94 2.27 7.08 5.05
N GLY A 95 2.10 8.39 5.24
CA GLY A 95 2.91 9.18 6.15
C GLY A 95 2.37 10.59 6.34
N ASP A 96 2.72 11.23 7.46
CA ASP A 96 2.07 12.45 7.96
C ASP A 96 2.07 13.62 6.95
N ALA A 97 3.13 13.74 6.14
CA ALA A 97 3.24 14.71 5.05
C ALA A 97 2.15 14.58 3.96
N TYR A 98 1.60 13.38 3.73
CA TYR A 98 0.53 13.15 2.76
C TYR A 98 -0.89 13.38 3.32
N PHE A 99 -1.01 13.41 4.64
CA PHE A 99 -2.30 13.49 5.34
C PHE A 99 -2.52 14.83 6.04
N GLY A 100 -1.61 15.80 5.84
CA GLY A 100 -1.68 17.12 6.46
C GLY A 100 -1.65 17.02 7.98
N ALA A 101 -0.98 16.00 8.49
CA ALA A 101 -0.81 15.74 9.90
C ALA A 101 0.48 16.42 10.38
N GLY A 102 0.35 17.44 11.22
CA GLY A 102 1.50 18.14 11.81
C GLY A 102 1.79 19.49 11.16
N GLU A 103 3.05 19.91 11.23
CA GLU A 103 3.55 21.21 10.72
C GLU A 103 4.35 21.08 9.42
N GLU A 104 4.52 19.85 8.90
CA GLU A 104 5.24 19.62 7.66
C GLU A 104 4.46 20.13 6.43
N PRO A 105 5.16 20.50 5.33
CA PRO A 105 4.51 20.84 4.08
C PRO A 105 3.63 19.69 3.57
N LEU A 106 2.37 19.99 3.27
CA LEU A 106 1.44 19.01 2.71
C LEU A 106 1.88 18.60 1.30
N PHE A 107 2.16 17.32 1.11
CA PHE A 107 2.34 16.76 -0.21
C PHE A 107 0.99 16.61 -0.90
N SER A 108 0.85 17.30 -2.05
CA SER A 108 -0.34 17.19 -2.89
C SER A 108 -0.20 16.01 -3.81
N ASP A 109 -1.13 15.07 -3.72
CA ASP A 109 -1.17 13.86 -4.51
C ASP A 109 -2.63 13.46 -4.73
N LEU A 110 -2.88 12.55 -5.67
CA LEU A 110 -4.21 12.13 -6.07
C LEU A 110 -4.37 10.62 -5.88
N ASP A 111 -5.48 10.26 -5.24
CA ASP A 111 -5.99 8.90 -5.23
C ASP A 111 -7.37 8.86 -5.86
N VAL A 112 -7.69 7.71 -6.45
CA VAL A 112 -8.98 7.39 -7.04
C VAL A 112 -9.60 6.25 -6.24
N MET A 113 -10.83 6.46 -5.79
CA MET A 113 -11.70 5.39 -5.30
C MET A 113 -12.51 4.84 -6.47
N ALA A 114 -12.47 3.53 -6.66
CA ALA A 114 -13.20 2.85 -7.72
C ALA A 114 -14.01 1.68 -7.18
N ILE A 115 -15.16 1.44 -7.83
CA ILE A 115 -16.05 0.30 -7.61
C ILE A 115 -16.37 -0.36 -8.95
N GLY A 116 -16.92 -1.58 -8.90
CA GLY A 116 -17.30 -2.34 -10.10
C GLY A 116 -16.15 -3.20 -10.64
N PRO A 117 -16.18 -3.60 -11.94
CA PRO A 117 -15.29 -4.62 -12.49
C PRO A 117 -13.79 -4.35 -12.31
N VAL A 118 -13.38 -3.07 -12.31
CA VAL A 118 -11.96 -2.69 -12.13
C VAL A 118 -11.39 -3.10 -10.76
N VAL A 119 -12.24 -3.37 -9.77
CA VAL A 119 -11.79 -3.84 -8.45
C VAL A 119 -11.16 -5.23 -8.57
N GLU A 120 -11.71 -6.09 -9.43
CA GLU A 120 -11.14 -7.42 -9.72
C GLU A 120 -9.79 -7.28 -10.43
N ASP A 121 -9.67 -6.37 -11.42
CA ASP A 121 -8.39 -6.09 -12.08
C ASP A 121 -7.29 -5.70 -11.07
N VAL A 122 -7.62 -4.86 -10.08
CA VAL A 122 -6.68 -4.43 -9.03
C VAL A 122 -6.35 -5.57 -8.08
N ALA A 123 -7.34 -6.39 -7.70
CA ALA A 123 -7.12 -7.56 -6.85
C ALA A 123 -6.22 -8.61 -7.53
N ASP A 124 -6.41 -8.83 -8.83
CA ASP A 124 -5.58 -9.71 -9.65
C ASP A 124 -4.15 -9.21 -9.80
N ASP A 125 -3.97 -7.89 -10.00
CA ASP A 125 -2.63 -7.30 -9.99
C ASP A 125 -1.95 -7.41 -8.63
N PHE A 126 -2.68 -7.15 -7.53
CA PHE A 126 -2.16 -7.39 -6.19
C PHE A 126 -1.74 -8.85 -6.01
N ALA A 127 -2.55 -9.82 -6.45
CA ALA A 127 -2.22 -11.24 -6.39
C ALA A 127 -0.97 -11.60 -7.21
N ARG A 128 -0.83 -11.02 -8.41
CA ARG A 128 0.38 -11.17 -9.25
C ARG A 128 1.64 -10.75 -8.49
N TYR A 129 1.61 -9.63 -7.77
CA TYR A 129 2.74 -9.21 -6.93
C TYR A 129 2.89 -10.11 -5.70
N TRP A 130 1.79 -10.41 -5.00
CA TRP A 130 1.75 -11.21 -3.77
C TRP A 130 2.43 -12.58 -3.90
N TYR A 131 2.26 -13.23 -5.05
CA TYR A 131 2.78 -14.57 -5.35
C TYR A 131 4.05 -14.56 -6.22
N CYS A 132 4.63 -13.40 -6.52
CA CYS A 132 5.84 -13.36 -7.36
C CYS A 132 7.09 -13.78 -6.58
N LYS A 133 8.13 -14.22 -7.30
CA LYS A 133 9.38 -14.72 -6.69
C LYS A 133 10.17 -13.65 -5.95
N SER A 134 9.94 -12.38 -6.27
CA SER A 134 10.56 -11.26 -5.59
C SER A 134 9.89 -10.93 -4.26
N VAL A 135 8.83 -11.64 -3.86
CA VAL A 135 8.14 -11.44 -2.58
C VAL A 135 8.47 -12.58 -1.61
N SER A 136 8.78 -12.22 -0.37
CA SER A 136 9.02 -13.16 0.72
C SER A 136 8.05 -12.91 1.87
N PRO A 137 7.50 -13.97 2.49
CA PRO A 137 6.82 -13.86 3.79
C PRO A 137 7.70 -13.21 4.84
N LEU A 138 7.11 -12.42 5.75
CA LEU A 138 7.87 -11.70 6.77
C LEU A 138 8.71 -12.64 7.64
N GLN A 139 8.19 -13.83 7.96
CA GLN A 139 8.87 -14.84 8.80
C GLN A 139 10.14 -15.40 8.16
N GLN A 140 10.30 -15.27 6.83
CA GLN A 140 11.53 -15.66 6.13
C GLN A 140 12.58 -14.54 6.10
N VAL A 141 12.16 -13.29 6.39
CA VAL A 141 13.00 -12.10 6.34
C VAL A 141 13.42 -11.64 7.73
N LEU A 142 12.58 -11.86 8.73
CA LEU A 142 12.81 -11.55 10.14
C LEU A 142 12.61 -12.83 10.97
N ASP A 143 13.43 -13.03 12.00
CA ASP A 143 13.27 -14.13 12.97
C ASP A 143 12.01 -13.91 13.82
N VAL A 144 10.83 -14.20 13.28
CA VAL A 144 9.56 -14.14 14.04
C VAL A 144 9.50 -15.38 14.95
N PRO A 145 9.52 -15.23 16.29
CA PRO A 145 9.41 -16.38 17.18
C PRO A 145 8.08 -17.08 16.92
N GLU A 146 8.15 -18.35 16.50
CA GLU A 146 6.99 -19.24 16.49
C GLU A 146 6.51 -19.41 17.93
N GLY A 147 5.33 -18.90 18.29
CA GLY A 147 4.69 -19.38 19.52
C GLY A 147 3.80 -18.43 20.31
N GLU A 148 3.78 -17.11 20.09
CA GLU A 148 2.78 -16.28 20.76
C GLU A 148 1.51 -16.21 19.92
N MET A 149 0.64 -17.21 20.08
CA MET A 149 -0.71 -17.19 19.50
C MET A 149 -1.48 -15.97 20.03
N ALA A 150 -1.72 -15.03 19.11
CA ALA A 150 -1.80 -13.62 19.41
C ALA A 150 -3.25 -13.09 19.49
N ASP A 151 -4.13 -13.79 20.22
CA ASP A 151 -5.48 -13.28 20.48
C ASP A 151 -5.48 -12.04 21.40
N ARG A 152 -4.31 -11.66 21.94
CA ARG A 152 -4.12 -10.54 22.88
C ARG A 152 -3.22 -9.43 22.36
N ILE A 153 -2.96 -9.33 21.04
CA ILE A 153 -2.17 -8.20 20.53
C ILE A 153 -2.92 -6.91 20.83
N GLU A 154 -2.29 -6.03 21.60
CA GLU A 154 -2.75 -4.66 21.81
C GLU A 154 -1.67 -3.70 21.34
N LEU A 155 -2.07 -2.76 20.50
CA LEU A 155 -1.20 -1.67 20.10
C LEU A 155 -1.19 -0.61 21.20
N PRO A 156 -0.09 0.14 21.37
CA PRO A 156 0.01 1.13 22.43
C PRO A 156 -1.14 2.16 22.36
N ALA A 157 -1.86 2.35 23.46
CA ALA A 157 -2.92 3.36 23.54
C ALA A 157 -2.41 4.79 23.21
N SER A 158 -1.11 5.03 23.42
CA SER A 158 -0.44 6.27 23.05
C SER A 158 -0.52 6.60 21.55
N TRP A 159 -0.79 5.62 20.68
CA TRP A 159 -0.98 5.84 19.25
C TRP A 159 -2.27 6.61 18.92
N HIS A 160 -3.22 6.62 19.85
CA HIS A 160 -4.49 7.32 19.70
C HIS A 160 -4.58 8.59 20.56
N ASN A 161 -3.80 8.66 21.64
CA ASN A 161 -4.00 9.64 22.71
C ASN A 161 -3.23 10.95 22.55
N ASP A 162 -2.45 11.14 21.48
CA ASP A 162 -1.74 12.40 21.26
C ASP A 162 -2.62 13.48 20.61
N ALA A 163 -2.24 14.75 20.81
CA ALA A 163 -3.03 15.89 20.34
C ALA A 163 -3.13 15.98 18.81
N MET A 164 -2.12 15.53 18.07
CA MET A 164 -2.12 15.52 16.61
C MET A 164 -3.13 14.51 16.09
N THR A 165 -3.11 13.30 16.65
CA THR A 165 -4.07 12.22 16.32
C THR A 165 -5.50 12.65 16.59
N HIS A 166 -5.81 13.19 17.76
CA HIS A 166 -7.16 13.68 18.07
C HIS A 166 -7.62 14.81 17.12
N ARG A 167 -6.71 15.70 16.71
CA ARG A 167 -7.04 16.75 15.74
C ARG A 167 -7.32 16.17 14.36
N TYR A 168 -6.53 15.20 13.92
CA TYR A 168 -6.71 14.52 12.64
C TYR A 168 -8.04 13.76 12.59
N LEU A 169 -8.35 12.95 13.62
CA LEU A 169 -9.59 12.19 13.69
C LEU A 169 -10.83 13.08 13.69
N ARG A 170 -10.82 14.19 14.46
CA ARG A 170 -11.94 15.15 14.44
C ARG A 170 -12.16 15.78 13.07
N LYS A 171 -11.08 16.11 12.34
CA LYS A 171 -11.20 16.62 10.96
C LYS A 171 -11.84 15.57 10.04
N MET A 172 -11.42 14.32 10.17
CA MET A 172 -11.95 13.21 9.39
C MET A 172 -13.46 13.00 9.66
N GLU A 173 -13.89 13.01 10.92
CA GLU A 173 -15.31 12.91 11.31
C GLU A 173 -16.17 14.03 10.74
N SER A 174 -15.61 15.24 10.60
CA SER A 174 -16.33 16.38 10.01
C SER A 174 -16.25 16.45 8.47
N SER A 175 -15.56 15.50 7.83
CA SER A 175 -15.29 15.56 6.38
C SER A 175 -16.56 15.24 5.57
N PRO A 176 -16.97 16.11 4.63
CA PRO A 176 -18.10 15.81 3.73
C PRO A 176 -17.90 14.51 2.95
N PHE A 177 -16.66 14.20 2.56
CA PHE A 177 -16.34 12.95 1.87
C PHE A 177 -16.68 11.72 2.72
N ILE A 178 -16.32 11.74 4.01
CA ILE A 178 -16.58 10.64 4.93
C ILE A 178 -18.08 10.50 5.20
N ASN A 179 -18.78 11.62 5.40
CA ASN A 179 -20.24 11.61 5.58
C ASN A 179 -20.93 10.99 4.37
N HIS A 180 -20.60 11.44 3.15
CA HIS A 180 -21.17 10.86 1.93
C HIS A 180 -20.82 9.39 1.73
N LEU A 181 -19.60 8.97 2.11
CA LEU A 181 -19.19 7.57 2.03
C LEU A 181 -19.99 6.69 3.01
N VAL A 182 -20.13 7.12 4.26
CA VAL A 182 -20.89 6.40 5.31
C VAL A 182 -22.38 6.34 4.98
N ASP A 183 -22.94 7.43 4.45
CA ASP A 183 -24.35 7.51 4.06
C ASP A 183 -24.65 6.78 2.74
N GLY A 184 -23.62 6.27 2.04
CA GLY A 184 -23.78 5.63 0.73
C GLY A 184 -24.21 6.59 -0.38
N THR A 185 -23.98 7.89 -0.22
CA THR A 185 -24.38 8.96 -1.14
C THR A 185 -23.21 9.56 -1.91
N LEU A 186 -22.02 8.96 -1.83
CA LEU A 186 -20.83 9.46 -2.51
C LEU A 186 -21.08 9.53 -4.03
N PRO A 187 -20.95 10.73 -4.65
CA PRO A 187 -21.15 10.85 -6.08
C PRO A 187 -20.06 10.10 -6.85
N LEU A 188 -20.48 9.27 -7.80
CA LEU A 188 -19.59 8.47 -8.64
C LEU A 188 -19.67 8.92 -10.10
N ILE A 189 -18.52 8.89 -10.77
CA ILE A 189 -18.42 9.11 -12.20
C ILE A 189 -18.29 7.74 -12.86
N TRP A 190 -19.30 7.34 -13.63
CA TRP A 190 -19.29 6.08 -14.35
C TRP A 190 -18.51 6.23 -15.66
N ALA A 191 -17.44 5.45 -15.81
CA ALA A 191 -16.58 5.46 -16.99
C ALA A 191 -16.09 4.04 -17.31
N LYS A 192 -15.68 3.84 -18.56
CA LYS A 192 -14.91 2.65 -18.93
C LYS A 192 -13.50 2.80 -18.38
N THR A 193 -13.06 1.84 -17.57
CA THR A 193 -11.79 1.90 -16.86
C THR A 193 -10.92 0.72 -17.28
N ARG A 194 -9.60 0.93 -17.30
CA ARG A 194 -8.59 -0.12 -17.49
C ARG A 194 -7.47 0.09 -16.49
N LEU A 195 -7.10 -0.94 -15.75
CA LEU A 195 -5.92 -0.90 -14.89
C LEU A 195 -4.66 -1.13 -15.72
N LEU A 196 -3.61 -0.35 -15.43
CA LEU A 196 -2.27 -0.59 -15.95
C LEU A 196 -1.28 -0.65 -14.80
N SER A 197 -0.45 -1.69 -14.83
CA SER A 197 0.62 -1.92 -13.88
C SER A 197 1.85 -2.46 -14.61
N ASP A 198 3.01 -2.29 -13.96
CA ASP A 198 4.22 -3.00 -14.36
C ASP A 198 4.09 -4.51 -14.09
N ASP A 199 4.73 -5.31 -14.92
CA ASP A 199 4.90 -6.74 -14.63
C ASP A 199 5.77 -6.98 -13.38
N PRO A 200 5.33 -7.77 -12.38
CA PRO A 200 6.11 -8.06 -11.18
C PRO A 200 7.45 -8.77 -11.48
N ALA A 201 7.59 -9.41 -12.65
CA ALA A 201 8.87 -9.95 -13.14
C ALA A 201 9.94 -8.85 -13.31
N LYS A 202 9.58 -7.56 -13.21
CA LYS A 202 10.55 -6.48 -13.06
C LYS A 202 11.41 -6.68 -11.82
N GLY A 203 10.90 -7.22 -10.71
CA GLY A 203 11.72 -7.49 -9.53
C GLY A 203 12.85 -8.51 -9.78
N GLU A 204 12.67 -9.40 -10.75
CA GLU A 204 13.62 -10.47 -11.07
C GLU A 204 14.64 -10.13 -12.16
N GLY A 205 14.59 -8.93 -12.75
CA GLY A 205 15.42 -8.66 -13.92
C GLY A 205 14.73 -8.85 -15.27
N LYS A 206 13.57 -9.51 -15.30
CA LYS A 206 13.06 -10.24 -16.47
C LYS A 206 11.90 -9.59 -17.21
N ALA A 207 11.34 -8.49 -16.70
CA ALA A 207 10.30 -7.75 -17.41
C ALA A 207 10.78 -7.30 -18.78
N LYS A 208 9.96 -7.56 -19.81
CA LYS A 208 10.20 -7.08 -21.17
C LYS A 208 9.81 -5.60 -21.22
N ARG A 209 10.47 -4.77 -22.04
CA ARG A 209 10.17 -3.32 -22.09
C ARG A 209 8.70 -3.00 -22.37
N HIS A 210 8.02 -3.81 -23.19
CA HIS A 210 6.59 -3.65 -23.50
C HIS A 210 5.64 -4.01 -22.35
N SER A 211 6.13 -4.65 -21.28
CA SER A 211 5.34 -4.98 -20.09
C SER A 211 5.46 -3.92 -19.00
N LEU A 212 6.15 -2.81 -19.28
CA LEU A 212 6.28 -1.66 -18.37
C LEU A 212 5.21 -0.61 -18.67
N LEU A 213 4.81 0.11 -17.62
CA LEU A 213 3.72 1.09 -17.65
C LEU A 213 3.85 2.14 -18.75
N PRO A 214 5.01 2.78 -19.01
CA PRO A 214 5.10 3.81 -20.05
C PRO A 214 4.72 3.29 -21.43
N GLN A 215 5.23 2.13 -21.82
CA GLN A 215 4.93 1.55 -23.14
C GLN A 215 3.46 1.12 -23.23
N ARG A 216 2.93 0.47 -22.18
CA ARG A 216 1.52 0.08 -22.13
C ARG A 216 0.57 1.27 -22.22
N LEU A 217 0.95 2.40 -21.60
CA LEU A 217 0.19 3.63 -21.66
C LEU A 217 0.17 4.18 -23.09
N PHE A 218 1.31 4.22 -23.78
CA PHE A 218 1.37 4.61 -25.19
C PHE A 218 0.53 3.70 -26.09
N ASP A 219 0.63 2.38 -25.90
CA ASP A 219 -0.10 1.42 -26.72
C ASP A 219 -1.63 1.56 -26.58
N ILE A 220 -2.12 1.92 -25.38
CA ILE A 220 -3.55 2.12 -25.10
C ILE A 220 -4.04 3.51 -25.51
N MET A 221 -3.20 4.52 -25.31
CA MET A 221 -3.49 5.90 -25.68
C MET A 221 -3.69 6.03 -27.20
N GLY A 222 -2.93 5.26 -27.98
CA GLY A 222 -2.98 5.33 -29.45
C GLY A 222 -2.62 6.73 -29.94
N SER A 223 -3.31 7.20 -30.99
CA SER A 223 -3.13 8.54 -31.57
C SER A 223 -4.43 9.34 -31.42
N PRO A 224 -4.63 10.06 -30.30
CA PRO A 224 -5.85 10.83 -30.08
C PRO A 224 -5.99 11.94 -31.13
N SER A 225 -7.19 12.09 -31.73
CA SER A 225 -7.46 13.06 -32.80
C SER A 225 -7.99 14.41 -32.32
N GLU A 226 -8.45 14.53 -31.07
CA GLU A 226 -9.06 15.75 -30.53
C GLU A 226 -8.40 16.23 -29.22
N ARG A 227 -8.51 15.46 -28.13
CA ARG A 227 -8.00 15.85 -26.82
C ARG A 227 -7.55 14.65 -26.00
N ILE A 228 -6.50 14.85 -25.22
CA ILE A 228 -6.08 13.95 -24.15
C ILE A 228 -5.80 14.76 -22.89
N ASP A 229 -6.35 14.30 -21.77
CA ASP A 229 -6.02 14.83 -20.44
C ASP A 229 -5.22 13.77 -19.68
N ILE A 230 -4.05 14.16 -19.16
CA ILE A 230 -3.20 13.30 -18.33
C ILE A 230 -3.13 13.95 -16.96
N ILE A 231 -3.52 13.20 -15.94
CA ILE A 231 -3.36 13.58 -14.54
C ILE A 231 -2.23 12.72 -13.98
N SER A 232 -1.17 13.36 -13.50
CA SER A 232 -0.02 12.69 -12.92
C SER A 232 0.47 13.45 -11.71
N SER A 233 0.79 12.71 -10.65
CA SER A 233 1.54 13.19 -9.49
C SER A 233 3.04 13.22 -9.87
N TYR A 234 3.55 14.36 -10.31
CA TYR A 234 4.99 14.61 -10.46
C TYR A 234 5.35 15.91 -9.75
#